data_AF-A0A1W1HVX3-F1
#
_entry.id   AF-A0A1W1HVX3-F1
#
_cell.length_a   1.000
_cell.length_b   1.000
_cell.length_c   1.000
_cell.angle_alpha   90.00
_cell.angle_beta   90.00
_cell.angle_gamma   90.00
#
_symmetry.space_group_name_H-M   'P 1'
#
loop_
_entity.id
_entity.type
_entity.pdbx_description
1 polymer ?
#
loop_
_entity_poly.entity_id
_entity_poly.type
_entity_poly.pdbx_seq_one_letter_code
_entity_poly.pdbx_strand_id
1 'polypeptide(L)'
;MPPMRLNSARVTRACLQASGLAVLGFALSLCPVALSSHAAWAADGTTESELQIDITKIGLGKEVVITQGKKEWFMRVEVTPENSVVVRQEKEGERYLLDESEMHDRAMTPAEVDVAIADFVNSVKTRQKVK
;
A
#
# COMPACT_ATOMS: atom_id res chain seq x y z
N MET A 1 48.16 -8.08 -5.92
CA MET A 1 46.74 -7.91 -5.52
C MET A 1 46.69 -6.65 -4.67
N PRO A 2 45.94 -5.57 -5.01
CA PRO A 2 44.89 -5.34 -6.03
C PRO A 2 45.52 -4.76 -7.33
N PRO A 3 44.88 -4.01 -8.28
CA PRO A 3 43.47 -3.58 -8.46
C PRO A 3 42.90 -3.75 -9.90
N MET A 4 41.62 -3.46 -10.14
CA MET A 4 41.20 -2.76 -11.37
C MET A 4 39.77 -2.21 -11.29
N ARG A 5 39.67 -0.91 -11.59
CA ARG A 5 38.47 -0.15 -11.93
C ARG A 5 38.11 -0.37 -13.39
N LEU A 6 36.81 -0.25 -13.75
CA LEU A 6 36.34 0.42 -14.97
C LEU A 6 34.82 0.59 -14.84
N ASN A 7 34.27 1.78 -14.64
CA ASN A 7 34.06 2.89 -15.59
C ASN A 7 32.72 2.80 -16.32
N SER A 8 32.12 3.97 -16.40
CA SER A 8 30.85 4.36 -16.97
C SER A 8 30.72 4.06 -18.47
N ALA A 9 29.50 3.80 -18.92
CA ALA A 9 29.09 4.07 -20.30
C ALA A 9 27.74 4.80 -20.29
N ARG A 10 27.82 6.06 -20.75
CA ARG A 10 26.74 6.96 -21.10
C ARG A 10 26.20 6.62 -22.49
N VAL A 11 24.92 6.93 -22.72
CA VAL A 11 24.37 7.45 -24.02
C VAL A 11 24.20 6.35 -25.10
N THR A 12 23.05 6.14 -25.75
CA THR A 12 22.30 7.09 -26.58
C THR A 12 20.91 6.52 -26.98
N ARG A 13 19.94 7.42 -27.15
CA ARG A 13 18.71 7.33 -27.95
C ARG A 13 18.79 6.39 -29.17
N ALA A 14 17.72 5.65 -29.41
CA ALA A 14 17.20 5.42 -30.76
C ALA A 14 15.66 5.46 -30.73
N CYS A 15 15.13 6.48 -31.40
CA CYS A 15 13.74 6.61 -31.77
C CYS A 15 13.46 5.60 -32.88
N LEU A 16 12.47 4.72 -32.73
CA LEU A 16 11.85 4.09 -33.89
C LEU A 16 10.33 4.20 -33.79
N GLN A 17 9.88 5.15 -34.60
CA GLN A 17 8.54 5.44 -35.04
C GLN A 17 7.94 4.19 -35.74
N ALA A 18 6.73 3.79 -35.38
CA ALA A 18 5.91 2.94 -36.25
C ALA A 18 4.43 3.27 -36.00
N SER A 19 3.90 4.11 -36.89
CA SER A 19 2.50 4.40 -37.06
C SER A 19 1.71 3.15 -37.44
N GLY A 20 0.54 2.96 -36.83
CA GLY A 20 -0.39 1.88 -37.17
C GLY A 20 -1.78 2.18 -36.62
N LEU A 21 -2.53 3.02 -37.35
CA LEU A 21 -3.96 3.21 -37.16
C LEU A 21 -4.69 1.89 -37.39
N ALA A 22 -5.35 1.38 -36.36
CA ALA A 22 -6.41 0.39 -36.50
C ALA A 22 -7.59 0.82 -35.62
N VAL A 23 -8.47 1.63 -36.22
CA VAL A 23 -9.84 1.85 -35.76
C VAL A 23 -10.59 0.55 -36.02
N LEU A 24 -11.06 -0.14 -34.97
CA LEU A 24 -12.03 -1.23 -35.09
C LEU A 24 -12.78 -1.44 -33.76
N GLY A 25 -14.09 -1.19 -33.79
CA GLY A 25 -15.05 -1.96 -32.99
C GLY A 25 -15.41 -1.42 -31.61
N PHE A 26 -16.00 -0.22 -31.53
CA PHE A 26 -16.81 0.18 -30.38
C PHE A 26 -18.16 -0.55 -30.46
N ALA A 27 -18.25 -1.73 -29.83
CA ALA A 27 -19.52 -2.44 -29.65
C ALA A 27 -19.87 -2.45 -28.16
N LEU A 28 -20.98 -1.78 -27.84
CA LEU A 28 -21.62 -1.75 -26.53
C LEU A 28 -21.77 -3.17 -25.97
N SER A 29 -21.25 -3.39 -24.77
CA SER A 29 -21.83 -4.37 -23.85
C SER A 29 -22.07 -3.68 -22.51
N LEU A 30 -23.29 -3.17 -22.37
CA LEU A 30 -23.86 -2.74 -21.11
C LEU A 30 -23.95 -3.93 -20.14
N CYS A 31 -23.08 -3.94 -19.13
CA CYS A 31 -23.36 -4.63 -17.87
C CYS A 31 -23.37 -3.57 -16.76
N PRO A 32 -24.55 -3.12 -16.28
CA PRO A 32 -24.62 -2.33 -15.07
C PRO A 32 -24.61 -3.31 -13.89
N VAL A 33 -23.42 -3.76 -13.49
CA VAL A 33 -23.28 -4.50 -12.23
C VAL A 33 -22.77 -3.54 -11.17
N ALA A 34 -23.71 -3.21 -10.30
CA ALA A 34 -23.50 -2.71 -8.95
C ALA A 34 -22.66 -1.44 -8.83
N LEU A 35 -23.39 -0.33 -8.74
CA LEU A 35 -23.23 0.70 -7.72
C LEU A 35 -22.52 0.16 -6.47
N SER A 36 -21.20 0.14 -6.48
CA SER A 36 -20.44 0.23 -5.25
C SER A 36 -20.27 1.71 -5.02
N SER A 37 -21.24 2.27 -4.29
CA SER A 37 -21.02 3.46 -3.49
C SER A 37 -19.81 3.19 -2.60
N HIS A 38 -18.60 3.36 -3.11
CA HIS A 38 -17.48 3.70 -2.27
C HIS A 38 -17.87 5.07 -1.75
N ALA A 39 -18.43 5.07 -0.54
CA ALA A 39 -18.48 6.25 0.29
C ALA A 39 -17.09 6.86 0.21
N ALA A 40 -16.96 7.94 -0.55
CA ALA A 40 -15.87 8.86 -0.43
C ALA A 40 -15.97 9.39 0.99
N TRP A 41 -15.32 8.69 1.92
CA TRP A 41 -15.01 9.24 3.21
C TRP A 41 -14.00 10.34 2.92
N ALA A 42 -14.54 11.53 2.68
CA ALA A 42 -13.82 12.78 2.83
C ALA A 42 -13.44 12.86 4.31
N ALA A 43 -12.27 12.30 4.64
CA ALA A 43 -11.59 12.64 5.88
C ALA A 43 -10.96 14.01 5.66
N ASP A 44 -11.69 14.99 6.19
CA ASP A 44 -11.30 16.34 6.58
C ASP A 44 -9.78 16.56 6.67
N GLY A 45 -9.31 17.56 5.90
CA GLY A 45 -7.93 17.97 5.88
C GLY A 45 -7.52 18.65 7.18
N THR A 46 -6.57 18.06 7.88
CA THR A 46 -5.68 18.80 8.78
C THR A 46 -4.27 18.59 8.29
N THR A 47 -3.56 19.70 8.06
CA THR A 47 -2.15 19.75 7.66
C THR A 47 -1.27 19.11 8.74
N GLU A 48 -1.16 17.78 8.73
CA GLU A 48 -0.32 16.95 9.61
C GLU A 48 0.81 16.33 8.76
N SER A 49 1.84 17.12 8.42
CA SER A 49 3.15 16.70 7.86
C SER A 49 3.16 15.44 6.97
N GLU A 50 2.61 15.55 5.75
CA GLU A 50 2.75 14.64 4.59
C GLU A 50 2.86 13.13 4.92
N LEU A 51 2.03 12.62 5.83
CA LEU A 51 1.84 11.20 6.06
C LEU A 51 0.91 10.66 4.99
N GLN A 52 1.44 9.96 3.98
CA GLN A 52 0.62 9.28 2.97
C GLN A 52 0.11 7.98 3.57
N ILE A 53 -1.22 7.82 3.63
CA ILE A 53 -1.87 6.61 4.16
C ILE A 53 -2.66 5.98 3.03
N ASP A 54 -2.23 4.81 2.58
CA ASP A 54 -2.91 4.00 1.58
C ASP A 54 -3.54 2.79 2.25
N ILE A 55 -4.86 2.63 2.12
CA ILE A 55 -5.62 1.52 2.68
C ILE A 55 -6.25 0.72 1.53
N THR A 56 -5.85 -0.54 1.41
CA THR A 56 -6.33 -1.46 0.37
C THR A 56 -7.11 -2.60 1.01
N LYS A 57 -8.30 -2.91 0.49
CA LYS A 57 -9.06 -4.08 0.94
C LYS A 57 -8.53 -5.34 0.27
N ILE A 58 -8.27 -6.38 1.06
CA ILE A 58 -7.78 -7.67 0.56
C ILE A 58 -8.67 -8.82 1.07
N GLY A 59 -9.52 -9.39 0.19
CA GLY A 59 -10.46 -10.44 0.59
C GLY A 59 -11.39 -9.99 1.73
N LEU A 60 -11.33 -10.69 2.87
CA LEU A 60 -12.05 -10.35 4.11
C LEU A 60 -11.28 -9.41 5.05
N GLY A 61 -10.00 -9.16 4.76
CA GLY A 61 -9.10 -8.33 5.54
C GLY A 61 -8.75 -7.01 4.87
N LYS A 62 -7.70 -6.35 5.38
CA LYS A 62 -7.23 -5.02 4.92
C LYS A 62 -5.72 -4.90 5.02
N GLU A 63 -5.16 -4.16 4.08
CA GLU A 63 -3.76 -3.78 4.02
C GLU A 63 -3.63 -2.27 4.12
N VAL A 64 -2.63 -1.80 4.85
CA VAL A 64 -2.39 -0.40 5.15
C VAL A 64 -0.92 -0.13 4.98
N VAL A 65 -0.61 0.90 4.20
CA VAL A 65 0.76 1.38 4.00
C VAL A 65 0.78 2.85 4.37
N ILE A 66 1.58 3.20 5.36
CA ILE A 66 1.80 4.57 5.81
C ILE A 66 3.22 4.95 5.41
N THR A 67 3.38 5.98 4.58
CA THR A 67 4.68 6.45 4.11
C THR A 67 4.93 7.87 4.60
N GLN A 68 6.14 8.11 5.12
CA GLN A 68 6.59 9.43 5.54
C GLN A 68 8.09 9.62 5.25
N GLY A 69 8.39 10.34 4.17
CA GLY A 69 9.77 10.59 3.75
C GLY A 69 10.53 9.29 3.47
N LYS A 70 11.44 8.90 4.36
CA LYS A 70 12.18 7.62 4.25
C LYS A 70 11.54 6.49 5.06
N LYS A 71 10.54 6.76 5.88
CA LYS A 71 9.89 5.75 6.73
C LYS A 71 8.64 5.20 6.06
N GLU A 72 8.42 3.92 6.24
CA GLU A 72 7.27 3.19 5.73
C GLU A 72 6.79 2.24 6.83
N TRP A 73 5.51 2.29 7.17
CA TRP A 73 4.86 1.36 8.07
C TRP A 73 3.82 0.59 7.29
N PHE A 74 3.93 -0.73 7.31
CA PHE A 74 3.04 -1.64 6.65
C PHE A 74 2.23 -2.38 7.70
N MET A 75 0.93 -2.51 7.50
CA MET A 75 0.12 -3.45 8.26
C MET A 75 -0.85 -4.17 7.34
N ARG A 76 -0.78 -5.49 7.32
CA ARG A 76 -1.70 -6.35 6.57
C ARG A 76 -2.42 -7.26 7.53
N VAL A 77 -3.73 -7.17 7.52
CA VAL A 77 -4.62 -8.08 8.21
C VAL A 77 -5.25 -8.97 7.14
N GLU A 78 -4.82 -10.22 7.07
CA GLU A 78 -5.45 -11.24 6.26
C GLU A 78 -6.44 -12.02 7.11
N VAL A 79 -7.68 -12.10 6.66
CA VAL A 79 -8.73 -12.82 7.35
C VAL A 79 -9.18 -13.99 6.48
N THR A 80 -9.09 -15.19 7.03
CA THR A 80 -9.70 -16.39 6.48
C THR A 80 -10.87 -16.81 7.36
N PRO A 81 -11.76 -17.72 6.91
CA PRO A 81 -12.82 -18.27 7.76
C PRO A 81 -12.28 -19.06 8.97
N GLU A 82 -11.05 -19.56 8.88
CA GLU A 82 -10.47 -20.47 9.88
C GLU A 82 -9.55 -19.74 10.86
N ASN A 83 -8.83 -18.71 10.40
CA ASN A 83 -7.87 -17.96 11.19
C ASN A 83 -7.71 -16.54 10.65
N SER A 84 -6.95 -15.71 11.37
CA SER A 84 -6.51 -14.42 10.83
C SER A 84 -5.04 -14.19 11.08
N VAL A 85 -4.39 -13.48 10.18
CA VAL A 85 -2.96 -13.19 10.23
C VAL A 85 -2.78 -11.69 10.11
N VAL A 86 -2.14 -11.09 11.11
CA VAL A 86 -1.80 -9.67 11.16
C VAL A 86 -0.30 -9.54 11.01
N VAL A 87 0.15 -8.98 9.90
CA VAL A 87 1.55 -8.64 9.65
C VAL A 87 1.73 -7.14 9.86
N ARG A 88 2.72 -6.73 10.64
CA ARG A 88 3.13 -5.35 10.87
C ARG A 88 4.60 -5.22 10.55
N GLN A 89 4.96 -4.26 9.70
CA GLN A 89 6.35 -3.97 9.39
C GLN A 89 6.61 -2.48 9.51
N GLU A 90 7.80 -2.12 10.00
CA GLU A 90 8.34 -0.78 9.92
C GLU A 90 9.66 -0.84 9.18
N LYS A 91 9.83 0.09 8.24
CA LYS A 91 11.01 0.24 7.40
C LYS A 91 11.44 1.70 7.39
N GLU A 92 12.74 1.94 7.35
CA GLU A 92 13.33 3.27 7.18
C GLU A 92 14.41 3.21 6.09
N GLY A 93 14.13 3.71 4.89
CA GLY A 93 15.01 3.65 3.75
C GLY A 93 15.19 2.21 3.26
N GLU A 94 16.39 1.65 3.41
CA GLU A 94 16.71 0.28 3.00
C GLU A 94 16.73 -0.72 4.16
N ARG A 95 16.52 -0.25 5.40
CA ARG A 95 16.54 -1.09 6.61
C ARG A 95 15.13 -1.38 7.11
N TYR A 96 14.84 -2.65 7.37
CA TYR A 96 13.67 -3.05 8.16
C TYR A 96 13.98 -2.79 9.63
N LEU A 97 13.12 -2.01 10.28
CA LEU A 97 13.20 -1.71 11.70
C LEU A 97 12.39 -2.71 12.53
N LEU A 98 11.27 -3.19 11.97
CA LEU A 98 10.36 -4.09 12.63
C LEU A 98 9.68 -4.97 11.58
N ASP A 99 9.53 -6.25 11.92
CA ASP A 99 8.79 -7.25 11.14
C ASP A 99 8.13 -8.20 12.16
N GLU A 100 6.85 -7.97 12.41
CA GLU A 100 6.04 -8.74 13.35
C GLU A 100 4.88 -9.39 12.61
N SER A 101 4.69 -10.68 12.82
CA SER A 101 3.51 -11.41 12.32
C SER A 101 2.81 -12.08 13.48
N GLU A 102 1.54 -11.73 13.69
CA GLU A 102 0.66 -12.33 14.67
C GLU A 102 -0.38 -13.19 13.95
N MET A 103 -0.54 -14.43 14.40
CA MET A 103 -1.58 -15.34 13.90
C MET A 103 -2.61 -15.53 15.01
N HIS A 104 -3.87 -15.34 14.69
CA HIS A 104 -4.99 -15.62 15.57
C HIS A 104 -5.66 -16.93 15.16
N ASP A 105 -5.97 -17.78 16.14
CA ASP A 105 -6.70 -19.04 15.95
C ASP A 105 -8.16 -18.86 15.55
N ARG A 106 -8.63 -17.61 15.40
CA ARG A 106 -10.00 -17.27 15.00
C ARG A 106 -9.99 -16.25 13.87
N ALA A 107 -11.03 -16.30 13.05
CA ALA A 107 -11.32 -15.25 12.08
C ALA A 107 -11.62 -13.94 12.81
N MET A 108 -10.91 -12.87 12.43
CA MET A 108 -11.18 -11.52 12.90
C MET A 108 -12.41 -10.96 12.18
N THR A 109 -13.34 -10.34 12.90
CA THR A 109 -14.48 -9.69 12.27
C THR A 109 -14.06 -8.43 11.52
N PRO A 110 -14.77 -8.00 10.46
CA PRO A 110 -14.42 -6.79 9.74
C PRO A 110 -14.32 -5.54 10.63
N ALA A 111 -15.17 -5.45 11.65
CA ALA A 111 -15.14 -4.36 12.63
C ALA A 111 -13.86 -4.38 13.49
N GLU A 112 -13.40 -5.56 13.93
CA GLU A 112 -12.13 -5.71 14.63
C GLU A 112 -10.94 -5.34 13.72
N VAL A 113 -10.99 -5.71 12.44
CA VAL A 113 -9.96 -5.30 11.45
C VAL A 113 -9.91 -3.78 11.36
N ASP A 114 -11.06 -3.12 11.21
CA ASP A 114 -11.14 -1.66 11.12
C ASP A 114 -10.62 -0.96 12.39
N VAL A 115 -10.92 -1.51 13.58
CA VAL A 115 -10.38 -1.01 14.85
C VAL A 115 -8.86 -1.17 14.89
N ALA A 116 -8.33 -2.33 14.47
CA ALA A 116 -6.89 -2.57 14.42
C ALA A 116 -6.19 -1.60 13.46
N ILE A 117 -6.74 -1.37 12.25
CA ILE A 117 -6.24 -0.38 11.30
C ILE A 117 -6.20 1.01 11.94
N ALA A 118 -7.31 1.44 12.55
CA ALA A 118 -7.40 2.78 13.15
C ALA A 118 -6.39 2.96 14.29
N ASP A 119 -6.24 1.95 15.16
CA ASP A 119 -5.25 1.96 16.24
C ASP A 119 -3.82 2.07 15.68
N PHE A 120 -3.49 1.29 14.65
CA PHE A 120 -2.20 1.35 13.99
C PHE A 120 -1.89 2.73 13.41
N VAL A 121 -2.81 3.30 12.62
CA VAL A 121 -2.66 4.65 12.05
C VAL A 121 -2.47 5.69 13.15
N ASN A 122 -3.27 5.61 14.22
CA ASN A 122 -3.15 6.51 15.36
C ASN A 122 -1.82 6.35 16.10
N SER A 123 -1.34 5.11 16.27
CA SER A 123 -0.04 4.82 16.87
C SER A 123 1.11 5.40 16.05
N VAL A 124 1.03 5.36 14.72
CA VAL A 124 2.05 5.96 13.83
C VAL A 124 1.99 7.49 13.91
N LYS A 125 0.79 8.08 13.82
CA LYS A 125 0.60 9.53 13.97
C LYS A 125 1.13 10.07 15.29
N THR A 126 0.79 9.41 16.40
CA THR A 126 1.26 9.80 17.74
C THR A 126 2.77 9.69 17.88
N ARG A 127 3.39 8.61 17.37
CA ARG A 127 4.86 8.46 17.32
C ARG A 127 5.54 9.58 16.53
N GLN A 128 4.93 10.06 15.44
CA GLN A 128 5.49 11.17 14.67
C GLN A 128 5.34 12.52 15.36
N LYS A 129 4.30 12.72 16.18
CA LYS A 129 4.07 13.98 16.89
C LYS A 129 5.00 14.18 18.10
N VAL A 130 5.54 13.08 18.65
CA VAL A 130 6.37 13.08 19.87
C VAL A 130 7.87 13.28 19.55
N LYS A 131 8.27 13.28 18.27
CA LYS A 131 9.68 13.36 17.85
C LYS A 131 10.14 14.78 17.57
#